data_AF-A0A849N1T7-F1
#
_entry.id   AF-A0A849N1T7-F1
#
_cell.length_a   1.000
_cell.length_b   1.000
_cell.length_c   1.000
_cell.angle_alpha   90.00
_cell.angle_beta   90.00
_cell.angle_gamma   90.00
#
_symmetry.space_group_name_H-M   'P 1'
#
loop_
_entity.id
_entity.type
_entity.pdbx_description
1 polymer ?
#
loop_
_entity_poly.entity_id
_entity_poly.type
_entity_poly.pdbx_seq_one_letter_code
_entity_poly.pdbx_strand_id
1 'polypeptide(L)'
;MIRRPALLLSALLLPALLLPALLLAAPAMAQQPRCGFGLGLEAMRQAEQALRAGAAAPGLLPARAAAETAQAALAEAAGRLQGCGCARAAELTGEAVRLAEQAPFESSLDRLARVLDRARLSLGLARDRLGREGCG
;
A
#
# COMPACT_ATOMS: atom_id res chain seq x y z
N MET A 1 31.55 33.94 -61.80
CA MET A 1 32.20 32.67 -61.41
C MET A 1 32.32 32.62 -59.89
N ILE A 2 31.92 31.49 -59.29
CA ILE A 2 32.29 30.98 -57.94
C ILE A 2 31.59 31.68 -56.75
N ARG A 3 30.40 31.22 -56.31
CA ARG A 3 30.11 30.11 -55.36
C ARG A 3 30.93 30.15 -54.06
N ARG A 4 30.29 30.45 -52.91
CA ARG A 4 30.44 29.71 -51.63
C ARG A 4 29.22 29.89 -50.69
N PRO A 5 28.34 28.88 -50.58
CA PRO A 5 27.40 28.73 -49.48
C PRO A 5 28.02 27.76 -48.45
N ALA A 6 28.37 28.23 -47.25
CA ALA A 6 28.98 27.35 -46.24
C ALA A 6 28.75 27.84 -44.80
N LEU A 7 27.53 28.22 -44.43
CA LEU A 7 27.25 28.63 -43.04
C LEU A 7 25.89 28.16 -42.47
N LEU A 8 25.22 27.19 -43.09
CA LEU A 8 23.88 26.76 -42.64
C LEU A 8 23.77 25.30 -42.17
N LEU A 9 24.85 24.51 -42.17
CA LEU A 9 24.74 23.09 -41.81
C LEU A 9 25.05 22.74 -40.34
N SER A 10 25.59 23.66 -39.54
CA SER A 10 26.10 23.33 -38.20
C SER A 10 25.09 23.48 -37.05
N ALA A 11 23.91 24.07 -37.30
CA ALA A 11 22.96 24.43 -36.23
C ALA A 11 21.87 23.36 -35.95
N LEU A 12 21.75 22.32 -36.76
CA LEU A 12 20.64 21.34 -36.67
C LEU A 12 21.02 20.00 -36.04
N LEU A 13 22.29 19.80 -35.66
CA LEU A 13 22.76 18.51 -35.11
C LEU A 13 22.71 18.40 -33.58
N LEU A 14 22.53 19.51 -32.84
CA LEU A 14 22.45 19.46 -31.38
C LEU A 14 21.14 18.92 -30.77
N PRO A 15 19.93 19.14 -31.33
CA PRO A 15 18.71 18.67 -30.66
C PRO A 15 18.47 17.17 -30.84
N ALA A 16 19.11 16.52 -31.82
CA ALA A 16 18.92 15.10 -32.13
C ALA A 16 19.65 14.15 -31.15
N LEU A 17 20.68 14.64 -30.44
CA LEU A 17 21.49 13.86 -29.50
C LEU A 17 21.03 13.96 -28.03
N LEU A 18 20.13 14.90 -27.71
CA LEU A 18 19.61 15.10 -26.35
C LEU A 18 18.37 14.26 -26.03
N LEU A 19 17.60 13.83 -27.05
CA LEU A 19 16.42 12.98 -26.86
C LEU A 19 16.69 11.53 -26.40
N PRO A 20 17.74 10.82 -26.85
CA PRO A 20 17.95 9.44 -26.40
C PRO A 20 18.45 9.35 -24.95
N ALA A 21 19.06 10.42 -24.40
CA ALA A 21 19.52 10.45 -23.01
C ALA A 21 18.37 10.56 -21.99
N LEU A 22 17.25 11.19 -22.36
CA LEU A 22 16.06 11.29 -21.51
C LEU A 22 15.23 9.99 -21.44
N LEU A 23 15.38 9.10 -22.43
CA LEU A 23 14.69 7.80 -22.47
C LEU A 23 15.41 6.69 -21.67
N LEU A 24 16.65 6.92 -21.23
CA LEU A 24 17.43 5.99 -20.40
C LEU A 24 17.24 6.22 -18.90
N ALA A 25 16.56 7.29 -18.50
CA ALA A 25 16.04 7.46 -17.14
C ALA A 25 14.61 6.89 -17.03
N ALA A 26 14.39 5.70 -17.57
CA ALA A 26 13.22 4.91 -17.19
C ALA A 26 13.33 4.70 -15.68
N PRO A 27 12.34 5.12 -14.88
CA PRO A 27 12.46 5.07 -13.43
C PRO A 27 12.68 3.61 -13.05
N ALA A 28 13.75 3.35 -12.29
CA ALA A 28 14.07 2.06 -11.70
C ALA A 28 12.97 1.51 -10.76
N MET A 29 11.84 2.21 -10.64
CA MET A 29 10.62 1.77 -9.97
C MET A 29 9.78 0.77 -10.78
N ALA A 30 10.04 0.60 -12.08
CA ALA A 30 9.24 -0.30 -12.92
C ALA A 30 9.65 -1.78 -12.83
N GLN A 31 10.75 -2.13 -12.17
CA GLN A 31 11.31 -3.49 -12.19
C GLN A 31 11.80 -3.99 -10.82
N GLN A 32 11.12 -3.66 -9.72
CA GLN A 32 11.22 -4.52 -8.53
C GLN A 32 10.40 -5.79 -8.79
N PRO A 33 11.01 -6.97 -8.97
CA PRO A 33 10.26 -8.17 -9.21
C PRO A 33 9.44 -8.50 -7.94
N ARG A 34 8.11 -8.51 -8.08
CA ARG A 34 7.23 -9.45 -7.37
C ARG A 34 7.27 -9.45 -5.84
N CYS A 35 7.56 -8.34 -5.16
CA CYS A 35 7.49 -8.33 -3.69
C CYS A 35 6.07 -8.63 -3.13
N GLY A 36 5.05 -8.61 -4.01
CA GLY A 36 3.66 -8.93 -3.65
C GLY A 36 2.88 -7.73 -3.12
N PHE A 37 3.33 -6.50 -3.41
CA PHE A 37 2.70 -5.27 -2.93
C PHE A 37 1.20 -5.21 -3.25
N GLY A 38 0.81 -5.54 -4.48
CA GLY A 38 -0.60 -5.57 -4.90
C GLY A 38 -1.45 -6.56 -4.10
N LEU A 39 -0.89 -7.73 -3.76
CA LEU A 39 -1.54 -8.71 -2.88
C LEU A 39 -1.65 -8.18 -1.45
N GLY A 40 -0.63 -7.46 -0.96
CA GLY A 40 -0.70 -6.76 0.33
C GLY A 40 -1.84 -5.74 0.37
N LEU A 41 -1.99 -4.93 -0.68
CA LEU A 41 -3.11 -3.97 -0.80
C LEU A 41 -4.48 -4.65 -0.89
N GLU A 42 -4.54 -5.83 -1.50
CA GLU A 42 -5.76 -6.63 -1.55
C GLU A 42 -6.11 -7.21 -0.18
N ALA A 43 -5.14 -7.77 0.53
CA ALA A 43 -5.31 -8.22 1.90
C ALA A 43 -5.74 -7.06 2.83
N MET A 44 -5.21 -5.84 2.67
CA MET A 44 -5.70 -4.65 3.40
C MET A 44 -7.17 -4.36 3.09
N ARG A 45 -7.61 -4.49 1.83
CA ARG A 45 -9.02 -4.28 1.44
C ARG A 45 -9.93 -5.35 2.06
N GLN A 46 -9.51 -6.61 2.04
CA GLN A 46 -10.25 -7.72 2.67
C GLN A 46 -10.35 -7.53 4.19
N ALA A 47 -9.24 -7.16 4.83
CA ALA A 47 -9.21 -6.83 6.25
C ALA A 47 -10.20 -5.72 6.59
N GLU A 48 -10.23 -4.63 5.82
CA GLU A 48 -11.16 -3.54 6.08
C GLU A 48 -12.63 -3.96 5.93
N GLN A 49 -12.94 -4.78 4.94
CA GLN A 49 -14.30 -5.34 4.77
C GLN A 49 -14.69 -6.20 5.97
N ALA A 50 -13.79 -7.08 6.42
CA ALA A 50 -14.01 -7.93 7.58
C ALA A 50 -14.19 -7.11 8.87
N LEU A 51 -13.36 -6.08 9.10
CA LEU A 51 -13.51 -5.19 10.25
C LEU A 51 -14.86 -4.43 10.23
N ARG A 52 -15.30 -3.94 9.07
CA ARG A 52 -16.61 -3.29 8.92
C ARG A 52 -17.75 -4.26 9.17
N ALA A 53 -17.65 -5.50 8.66
CA ALA A 53 -18.64 -6.54 8.90
C ALA A 53 -18.73 -6.89 10.40
N GLY A 54 -17.59 -7.00 11.09
CA GLY A 54 -17.54 -7.26 12.53
C GLY A 54 -18.16 -6.14 13.36
N ALA A 55 -17.89 -4.87 13.00
CA ALA A 55 -18.49 -3.72 13.68
C ALA A 55 -20.01 -3.62 13.48
N ALA A 56 -20.53 -4.08 12.34
CA ALA A 56 -21.96 -4.07 12.02
C ALA A 56 -22.69 -5.38 12.40
N ALA A 57 -21.99 -6.36 12.97
CA ALA A 57 -22.56 -7.67 13.25
C ALA A 57 -23.59 -7.63 14.39
N PRO A 58 -24.67 -8.42 14.31
CA PRO A 58 -25.78 -8.38 15.28
C PRO A 58 -25.48 -9.09 16.62
N GLY A 59 -24.27 -9.62 16.82
CA GLY A 59 -23.94 -10.49 17.95
C GLY A 59 -22.44 -10.72 18.13
N LEU A 60 -22.03 -11.12 19.34
CA LEU A 60 -20.62 -11.35 19.69
C LEU A 60 -19.95 -12.39 18.78
N LEU A 61 -20.62 -13.53 18.55
CA LEU A 61 -20.08 -14.62 17.72
C LEU A 61 -19.76 -14.18 16.29
N PRO A 62 -20.71 -13.64 15.49
CA PRO A 62 -20.40 -13.20 14.13
C PRO A 62 -19.37 -12.06 14.11
N ALA A 63 -19.38 -11.19 15.12
CA ALA A 63 -18.40 -10.11 15.21
C ALA A 63 -16.96 -10.63 15.47
N ARG A 64 -16.79 -11.66 16.31
CA ARG A 64 -15.50 -12.32 16.55
C ARG A 64 -15.00 -13.08 15.32
N ALA A 65 -15.88 -13.81 14.63
CA ALA A 65 -15.51 -14.50 13.39
C ALA A 65 -15.02 -13.52 12.30
N ALA A 66 -15.67 -12.35 12.20
CA ALA A 66 -15.22 -11.28 11.33
C ALA A 66 -13.87 -10.69 11.79
N ALA A 67 -13.63 -10.59 13.09
CA ALA A 67 -12.36 -10.14 13.64
C ALA A 67 -11.20 -11.11 13.34
N GLU A 68 -11.43 -12.42 13.46
CA GLU A 68 -10.46 -13.47 13.08
C GLU A 68 -10.14 -13.40 11.57
N THR A 69 -11.16 -13.22 10.74
CA THR A 69 -10.98 -13.03 9.29
C THR A 69 -10.15 -11.78 9.00
N ALA A 70 -10.44 -10.67 9.70
CA ALA A 70 -9.66 -9.44 9.58
C ALA A 70 -8.21 -9.65 10.02
N GLN A 71 -7.96 -10.33 11.14
CA GLN A 71 -6.63 -10.61 11.65
C GLN A 71 -5.78 -11.33 10.61
N ALA A 72 -6.30 -12.41 10.01
CA ALA A 72 -5.57 -13.18 9.01
C ALA A 72 -5.17 -12.32 7.80
N ALA A 73 -6.10 -11.52 7.29
CA ALA A 73 -5.85 -10.61 6.18
C ALA A 73 -4.88 -9.47 6.54
N LEU A 74 -4.96 -8.94 7.77
CA LEU A 74 -4.02 -7.92 8.27
C LEU A 74 -2.61 -8.50 8.42
N ALA A 75 -2.48 -9.73 8.91
CA ALA A 75 -1.18 -10.40 9.06
C ALA A 75 -0.54 -10.65 7.69
N GLU A 76 -1.32 -11.11 6.70
CA GLU A 76 -0.82 -11.22 5.33
C GLU A 76 -0.39 -9.85 4.78
N ALA A 77 -1.22 -8.83 4.92
CA ALA A 77 -0.90 -7.48 4.47
C ALA A 77 0.40 -6.97 5.10
N ALA A 78 0.55 -7.06 6.42
CA ALA A 78 1.74 -6.64 7.14
C ALA A 78 2.99 -7.37 6.65
N GLY A 79 2.92 -8.70 6.48
CA GLY A 79 4.04 -9.51 5.97
C GLY A 79 4.45 -9.11 4.55
N ARG A 80 3.47 -8.88 3.65
CA ARG A 80 3.73 -8.41 2.27
C ARG A 80 4.35 -7.02 2.26
N LEU A 81 3.80 -6.09 3.02
CA LEU A 81 4.32 -4.72 3.13
C LEU A 81 5.75 -4.70 3.66
N GLN A 82 6.04 -5.51 4.69
CA GLN A 82 7.39 -5.68 5.23
C GLN A 82 8.34 -6.24 4.17
N GLY A 83 7.93 -7.30 3.45
CA GLY A 83 8.72 -7.90 2.37
C GLY A 83 8.96 -6.97 1.18
N CYS A 84 8.07 -5.99 0.97
CA CYS A 84 8.22 -4.92 -0.02
C CYS A 84 9.04 -3.72 0.48
N GLY A 85 9.53 -3.72 1.72
CA GLY A 85 10.29 -2.61 2.31
C GLY A 85 9.44 -1.45 2.81
N CYS A 86 8.12 -1.61 2.91
CA CYS A 86 7.18 -0.58 3.37
C CYS A 86 7.07 -0.59 4.90
N ALA A 87 8.19 -0.48 5.61
CA ALA A 87 8.30 -0.76 7.05
C ALA A 87 7.26 -0.01 7.89
N ARG A 88 7.10 1.31 7.66
CA ARG A 88 6.16 2.11 8.45
C ARG A 88 4.70 1.75 8.21
N ALA A 89 4.35 1.40 6.96
CA ALA A 89 3.01 0.90 6.66
C ALA A 89 2.77 -0.49 7.27
N ALA A 90 3.81 -1.35 7.29
CA ALA A 90 3.76 -2.66 7.93
C ALA A 90 3.59 -2.53 9.46
N GLU A 91 4.25 -1.58 10.12
CA GLU A 91 4.08 -1.30 11.55
C GLU A 91 2.64 -0.90 11.90
N LEU A 92 2.06 0.05 11.17
CA LEU A 92 0.67 0.50 11.38
C LEU A 92 -0.33 -0.64 11.10
N THR A 93 -0.03 -1.47 10.10
CA THR A 93 -0.84 -2.66 9.82
C THR A 93 -0.68 -3.70 10.94
N GLY A 94 0.53 -3.88 11.48
CA GLY A 94 0.80 -4.76 12.63
C GLY A 94 0.14 -4.29 13.93
N GLU A 95 -0.06 -2.98 14.11
CA GLU A 95 -0.91 -2.47 15.19
C GLU A 95 -2.38 -2.87 15.00
N ALA A 96 -2.90 -2.80 13.78
CA ALA A 96 -4.23 -3.32 13.47
C ALA A 96 -4.33 -4.83 13.73
N VAL A 97 -3.28 -5.62 13.42
CA VAL A 97 -3.22 -7.06 13.74
C VAL A 97 -3.39 -7.29 15.25
N ARG A 98 -2.60 -6.61 16.09
CA ARG A 98 -2.67 -6.76 17.56
C ARG A 98 -4.06 -6.41 18.11
N LEU A 99 -4.72 -5.42 17.53
CA LEU A 99 -6.09 -5.05 17.91
C LEU A 99 -7.09 -6.13 17.48
N ALA A 100 -6.97 -6.66 16.26
CA ALA A 100 -7.80 -7.77 15.81
C ALA A 100 -7.57 -9.05 16.63
N GLU A 101 -6.34 -9.33 17.07
CA GLU A 101 -5.99 -10.42 17.99
C GLU A 101 -6.62 -10.28 19.38
N GLN A 102 -6.81 -9.05 19.86
CA GLN A 102 -7.46 -8.79 21.13
C GLN A 102 -8.98 -9.06 21.06
N ALA A 103 -9.60 -8.87 19.89
CA ALA A 103 -11.05 -8.86 19.72
C ALA A 103 -11.76 -10.14 20.24
N PRO A 104 -11.27 -11.38 20.01
CA PRO A 104 -11.91 -12.60 20.54
C PRO A 104 -12.07 -12.62 22.07
N PHE A 105 -11.23 -11.90 22.80
CA PHE A 105 -11.23 -11.86 24.27
C PHE A 105 -12.19 -10.82 24.86
N GLU A 106 -12.79 -9.97 24.04
CA GLU A 106 -13.72 -8.94 24.51
C GLU A 106 -15.05 -9.56 24.96
N SER A 107 -15.51 -9.16 26.15
CA SER A 107 -16.69 -9.75 26.81
C SER A 107 -18.03 -9.11 26.43
N SER A 108 -18.01 -8.01 25.66
CA SER A 108 -19.21 -7.26 25.27
C SER A 108 -19.08 -6.71 23.86
N LEU A 109 -20.21 -6.58 23.17
CA LEU A 109 -20.27 -6.06 21.81
C LEU A 109 -19.70 -4.65 21.71
N ASP A 110 -20.01 -3.77 22.66
CA ASP A 110 -19.52 -2.39 22.64
C ASP A 110 -17.99 -2.32 22.75
N ARG A 111 -17.38 -3.17 23.59
CA ARG A 111 -15.91 -3.21 23.71
C ARG A 111 -15.27 -3.77 22.45
N LEU A 112 -15.84 -4.85 21.92
CA LEU A 112 -15.42 -5.46 20.66
C LEU A 112 -15.48 -4.43 19.52
N ALA A 113 -16.61 -3.73 19.35
CA ALA A 113 -16.78 -2.70 18.33
C ALA A 113 -15.70 -1.61 18.44
N ARG A 114 -15.41 -1.12 19.66
CA ARG A 114 -14.33 -0.15 19.90
C ARG A 114 -12.94 -0.67 19.56
N VAL A 115 -12.68 -1.96 19.73
CA VAL A 115 -11.40 -2.57 19.33
C VAL A 115 -11.32 -2.65 17.80
N LEU A 116 -12.39 -3.09 17.13
CA LEU A 116 -12.46 -3.16 15.68
C LEU A 116 -12.36 -1.78 15.01
N ASP A 117 -13.00 -0.75 15.57
CA ASP A 117 -12.89 0.62 15.06
C ASP A 117 -11.47 1.19 15.22
N ARG A 118 -10.78 0.86 16.32
CA ARG A 118 -9.36 1.22 16.48
C ARG A 118 -8.47 0.49 15.47
N ALA A 119 -8.74 -0.79 15.20
CA ALA A 119 -8.02 -1.54 14.17
C ALA A 119 -8.24 -0.90 12.78
N ARG A 120 -9.47 -0.48 12.47
CA ARG A 120 -9.81 0.23 11.23
C ARG A 120 -9.09 1.57 11.13
N LEU A 121 -9.01 2.33 12.22
CA LEU A 121 -8.26 3.58 12.25
C LEU A 121 -6.78 3.34 11.91
N SER A 122 -6.14 2.37 12.56
CA SER A 122 -4.73 2.04 12.31
C SER A 122 -4.49 1.58 10.86
N LEU A 123 -5.38 0.75 10.33
CA LEU A 123 -5.36 0.35 8.92
C LEU A 123 -5.55 1.54 7.96
N GLY A 124 -6.46 2.46 8.30
CA GLY A 124 -6.68 3.69 7.56
C GLY A 124 -5.43 4.56 7.50
N LEU A 125 -4.72 4.72 8.62
CA LEU A 125 -3.44 5.43 8.67
C LEU A 125 -2.37 4.76 7.80
N ALA A 126 -2.30 3.42 7.80
CA ALA A 126 -1.40 2.69 6.92
C ALA A 126 -1.72 2.96 5.43
N ARG A 127 -3.00 2.94 5.05
CA ARG A 127 -3.45 3.23 3.69
C ARG A 127 -3.17 4.67 3.27
N ASP A 128 -3.46 5.63 4.15
CA ASP A 128 -3.23 7.05 3.89
C ASP A 128 -1.74 7.32 3.67
N ARG A 129 -0.87 6.70 4.47
CA ARG A 129 0.57 6.77 4.28
C ARG A 129 0.98 6.22 2.91
N LEU A 130 0.56 5.00 2.57
CA LEU A 130 0.87 4.40 1.27
C LEU A 130 0.35 5.25 0.09
N GLY A 131 -0.82 5.88 0.25
CA GLY A 131 -1.43 6.71 -0.79
C GLY A 131 -0.76 8.07 -0.97
N ARG A 132 -0.21 8.66 0.10
CA ARG A 132 0.41 10.00 0.07
C ARG A 132 1.92 9.98 -0.09
N GLU A 133 2.58 9.06 0.60
CA GLU A 133 4.04 9.00 0.72
C GLU A 133 4.65 7.79 -0.01
N GLY A 134 3.82 6.81 -0.39
CA GLY A 134 4.29 5.56 -0.95
C GLY A 134 4.95 4.65 0.09
N CYS A 135 5.84 3.78 -0.37
CA CYS A 135 6.69 2.96 0.51
C CYS A 135 8.02 3.70 0.74
N GLY A 136 8.05 4.51 1.80
CA GLY A 136 9.20 5.28 2.26
C GLY A 136 9.09 5.60 3.74
#